data_AF-A0AAW8GD83-F1
#
_entry.id   AF-A0AAW8GD83-F1
#
_cell.length_a   1.000
_cell.length_b   1.000
_cell.length_c   1.000
_cell.angle_alpha   90.00
_cell.angle_beta   90.00
_cell.angle_gamma   90.00
#
_symmetry.space_group_name_H-M   'P 1'
#
loop_
_entity.id
_entity.type
_entity.pdbx_description
1 polymer ?
#
loop_
_entity_poly.entity_id
_entity_poly.type
_entity_poly.pdbx_seq_one_letter_code
_entity_poly.pdbx_strand_id
1 'polypeptide(L)' 'MFNLSPPTSGMFFLSLLLGGLGVAAKLHYIPALVPYAFWLVCAGLVVLLIGNLFKGL' A
#
# COMPACT_ATOMS: atom_id res chain seq x y z
N MET A 1 26.05 3.47 1.61
CA MET A 1 25.14 2.44 1.08
C MET A 1 24.00 2.29 2.08
N PHE A 2 22.78 2.72 1.73
CA PHE A 2 21.63 2.58 2.64
C PHE A 2 21.34 1.09 2.81
N ASN A 3 21.69 0.54 3.98
CA ASN A 3 21.39 -0.83 4.35
C ASN A 3 19.89 -0.92 4.67
N LEU A 4 19.07 -0.87 3.62
CA LEU A 4 17.62 -0.97 3.71
C LEU A 4 17.30 -2.45 3.90
N SER A 5 17.13 -2.87 5.16
CA SER A 5 16.64 -4.21 5.47
C SER A 5 15.44 -4.52 4.57
N PRO A 6 15.40 -5.66 3.86
CA PRO A 6 14.40 -5.91 2.82
C PRO A 6 13.00 -5.92 3.43
N PRO A 7 12.05 -5.06 3.01
CA PRO A 7 10.69 -5.02 3.56
C PRO A 7 10.08 -6.43 3.60
N THR A 8 9.27 -6.73 4.61
CA THR A 8 8.57 -8.01 4.71
C THR A 8 7.80 -8.23 3.41
N SER A 9 8.27 -9.15 2.56
CA SER A 9 7.85 -9.23 1.15
C SER A 9 6.33 -9.29 1.02
N GLY A 10 5.65 -10.02 1.91
CA GLY A 10 4.18 -10.10 1.91
C GLY A 10 3.47 -8.76 2.14
N MET A 11 3.87 -8.00 3.16
CA MET A 11 3.27 -6.69 3.46
C MET A 11 3.62 -5.63 2.40
N PHE A 12 4.80 -5.73 1.78
CA PHE A 12 5.19 -4.88 0.65
C PHE A 12 4.33 -5.13 -0.60
N PHE A 13 4.06 -6.39 -0.94
CA PHE A 13 3.18 -6.68 -2.07
C PHE A 13 1.72 -6.27 -1.80
N LEU A 14 1.22 -6.51 -0.59
CA LEU A 14 -0.15 -6.19 -0.22
C LEU A 14 -0.43 -4.68 -0.27
N SER A 15 0.49 -3.89 0.26
CA SER A 15 0.43 -2.43 0.23
C SER A 15 0.58 -1.84 -1.17
N LEU A 16 1.45 -2.41 -2.01
CA LEU A 16 1.57 -2.03 -3.42
C LEU A 16 0.27 -2.28 -4.17
N LEU A 17 -0.40 -3.41 -3.88
CA LEU A 17 -1.68 -3.76 -4.48
C LEU A 17 -2.81 -2.83 -4.01
N LEU A 18 -2.88 -2.51 -2.71
CA LEU A 18 -3.83 -1.54 -2.14
C LEU A 18 -3.62 -0.12 -2.69
N GLY A 19 -2.37 0.34 -2.74
CA GLY A 19 -2.00 1.62 -3.32
C GLY A 19 -2.32 1.70 -4.81
N GLY A 20 -1.99 0.64 -5.56
CA GLY A 20 -2.32 0.52 -6.98
C GLY A 20 -3.82 0.53 -7.24
N LEU A 21 -4.61 -0.17 -6.42
CA LEU A 21 -6.07 -0.15 -6.48
C LEU A 21 -6.65 1.23 -6.21
N GLY A 22 -6.10 1.96 -5.23
CA GLY A 22 -6.52 3.34 -4.95
C GLY A 22 -6.22 4.30 -6.11
N VAL A 23 -5.06 4.16 -6.76
CA VAL A 23 -4.71 4.94 -7.96
C VAL A 23 -5.61 4.56 -9.15
N ALA A 24 -5.85 3.26 -9.37
CA ALA A 24 -6.73 2.78 -10.44
C ALA A 24 -8.18 3.24 -10.23
N ALA A 25 -8.65 3.29 -8.98
CA ALA A 25 -9.96 3.84 -8.63
C ALA A 25 -10.04 5.35 -8.94
N LYS A 26 -8.98 6.12 -8.68
CA LYS A 26 -8.92 7.56 -9.02
C LYS A 26 -8.90 7.82 -10.53
N LEU A 27 -8.42 6.86 -11.32
CA LEU A 27 -8.47 6.88 -12.79
C LEU A 27 -9.81 6.38 -13.36
N HIS A 28 -10.81 6.13 -12.52
CA HIS A 28 -12.15 5.65 -12.89
C HIS A 28 -12.18 4.28 -13.60
N TYR A 29 -11.10 3.48 -13.52
CA TYR A 29 -11.14 2.09 -14.02
C TYR A 29 -12.15 1.23 -13.25
N ILE A 30 -12.44 1.57 -11.99
CA ILE A 30 -13.38 0.85 -11.13
C ILE A 30 -14.36 1.84 -10.48
N PRO A 31 -15.55 2.07 -11.08
CA PRO A 31 -16.51 3.07 -10.64
C PRO A 31 -16.98 2.90 -9.18
N ALA A 32 -17.08 1.66 -8.71
CA ALA A 32 -17.50 1.35 -7.34
C ALA A 32 -16.47 1.78 -6.27
N LEU A 33 -15.19 1.93 -6.63
CA LEU A 33 -14.11 2.23 -5.68
C LEU A 33 -13.70 3.72 -5.68
N VAL A 34 -14.24 4.53 -6.60
CA VAL A 34 -13.94 5.98 -6.72
C VAL A 34 -14.08 6.75 -5.39
N PRO A 35 -15.17 6.63 -4.61
CA PRO A 35 -15.29 7.36 -3.35
C PRO A 35 -14.28 6.90 -2.28
N TYR A 36 -13.72 5.69 -2.42
CA TYR A 36 -12.77 5.10 -1.50
C TYR A 36 -11.32 5.18 -1.98
N ALA A 37 -11.06 5.80 -3.14
CA ALA A 37 -9.76 5.84 -3.79
C ALA A 37 -8.66 6.40 -2.85
N PHE A 38 -8.95 7.51 -2.16
CA PHE A 38 -8.05 8.11 -1.18
C PHE A 38 -7.75 7.15 -0.01
N TRP A 39 -8.79 6.53 0.54
CA TRP A 39 -8.68 5.61 1.67
C TRP A 39 -7.93 4.33 1.32
N LEU A 40 -8.07 3.81 0.08
CA LEU A 40 -7.32 2.68 -0.43
C LEU A 40 -5.81 2.96 -0.48
N VAL A 41 -5.41 4.15 -0.96
CA VAL A 41 -4.01 4.57 -0.94
C VAL A 41 -3.51 4.73 0.50
N CYS A 42 -4.28 5.40 1.37
CA CYS A 42 -3.93 5.55 2.78
C CYS A 42 -3.76 4.20 3.48
N ALA A 43 -4.67 3.25 3.26
CA ALA A 43 -4.58 1.90 3.81
C ALA A 43 -3.32 1.17 3.32
N GLY A 44 -3.00 1.26 2.02
CA GLY A 44 -1.76 0.70 1.47
C GLY A 44 -0.51 1.29 2.14
N LEU A 45 -0.46 2.60 2.35
CA LEU A 45 0.65 3.27 3.04
C LEU A 45 0.76 2.88 4.51
N VAL A 46 -0.37 2.74 5.22
CA VAL A 46 -0.39 2.28 6.62
C VAL A 46 0.12 0.84 6.71
N VAL A 47 -0.29 -0.05 5.80
CA VAL A 47 0.21 -1.43 5.75
C VAL A 47 1.71 -1.48 5.45
N LEU A 48 2.23 -0.61 4.57
CA LEU A 48 3.67 -0.44 4.35
C LEU A 48 4.40 0.00 5.60
N LEU A 49 3.85 1.01 6.27
CA LEU A 49 4.44 1.61 7.44
C LEU A 49 4.50 0.58 8.57
N ILE A 50 3.41 -0.13 8.85
CA ILE A 50 3.34 -1.21 9.83
C ILE A 50 4.32 -2.34 9.43
N GLY A 51 4.27 -2.82 8.19
CA GLY A 51 5.17 -3.88 7.73
C GLY A 51 6.66 -3.53 7.86
N ASN A 52 7.03 -2.26 7.69
CA ASN A 52 8.40 -1.79 7.89
C ASN A 52 8.75 -1.58 9.37
N LEU A 53 7.82 -1.03 10.16
CA LEU A 53 8.04 -0.72 11.58
C LEU A 53 8.18 -1.98 12.43
N PHE A 54 7.38 -3.01 12.10
CA PHE A 54 7.43 -4.31 12.77
C PHE A 54 8.44 -5.28 12.13
N LYS A 55 9.15 -4.89 11.06
CA LYS A 55 10.23 -5.74 10.54
C LYS A 55 11.46 -5.66 11.45
N GLY A 56 11.60 -6.63 12.33
CA GLY A 56 12.74 -6.75 13.24
C GLY A 56 12.38 -6.80 14.73
N LEU A 57 11.09 -6.71 15.06
CA LEU A 57 10.52 -7.37 16.25
C LEU A 57 10.31 -8.86 15.93
#